data_AF-E3FLQ2-F1
#
_entry.id   AF-E3FLQ2-F1
#
_cell.length_a   1.000
_cell.length_b   1.000
_cell.length_c   1.000
_cell.angle_alpha   90.00
_cell.angle_beta   90.00
_cell.angle_gamma   90.00
#
_symmetry.space_group_name_H-M   'P 1'
#
loop_
_entity.id
_entity.type
_entity.pdbx_description
1 polymer ?
#
loop_
_entity_poly.entity_id
_entity_poly.type
_entity_poly.pdbx_seq_one_letter_code
_entity_poly.pdbx_strand_id
1 'polypeptide(L)'
;MDGTHRISLYSRYRKNYLDWVEKTSGKSAREAAAARIGAGDQLHHLIPDVVAQRHPLIRQALDRLEGYTIDRGTNILDMPVVPNVEGKILHLGSHPEYNKYVISKLDDAVGRLGPLSKLAPSTIEGVLLKVEDALRKAIESGNLPPKVLKELIEDGIVVGKKLAMLEVPRREEIFTA
;
A
#
# COMPACT_ATOMS: atom_id res chain seq x y z
N MET A 1 -29.41 21.39 8.68
CA MET A 1 -29.26 20.67 7.41
C MET A 1 -27.88 20.05 7.43
N ASP A 2 -27.85 18.72 7.45
CA ASP A 2 -26.69 17.89 7.81
C ASP A 2 -25.74 17.79 6.61
N GLY A 3 -24.59 18.47 6.71
CA GLY A 3 -23.59 18.55 5.65
C GLY A 3 -22.76 17.27 5.64
N THR A 4 -23.20 16.27 4.87
CA THR A 4 -22.37 15.10 4.55
C THR A 4 -21.19 15.57 3.71
N HIS A 5 -20.10 15.95 4.38
CA HIS A 5 -18.81 16.18 3.75
C HIS A 5 -18.43 14.90 2.99
N ARG A 6 -18.56 14.95 1.67
CA ARG A 6 -17.98 13.96 0.77
C ARG A 6 -16.47 14.03 0.95
N ILE A 7 -15.95 13.24 1.90
CA ILE A 7 -14.55 12.86 2.00
C ILE A 7 -14.20 12.32 0.61
N SER A 8 -13.42 13.08 -0.18
CA SER A 8 -12.84 12.61 -1.45
C SER A 8 -12.19 11.23 -1.24
N LEU A 9 -12.16 10.37 -2.26
CA LEU A 9 -11.49 9.06 -2.18
C LEU A 9 -10.06 9.18 -1.61
N TYR A 10 -9.32 10.20 -2.05
CA TYR A 10 -8.01 10.60 -1.50
C TYR A 10 -8.01 10.78 0.02
N SER A 11 -9.04 11.42 0.57
CA SER A 11 -9.14 11.61 2.02
C SER A 11 -9.55 10.35 2.80
N ARG A 12 -10.11 9.32 2.16
CA ARG A 12 -10.53 8.08 2.84
C ARG A 12 -9.35 7.17 3.12
N TYR A 13 -8.58 6.77 2.11
CA TYR A 13 -7.42 5.91 2.35
C TYR A 13 -6.30 6.66 3.10
N ARG A 14 -6.14 7.98 2.92
CA ARG A 14 -5.23 8.77 3.76
C ARG A 14 -5.58 8.67 5.23
N LYS A 15 -6.87 8.83 5.60
CA LYS A 15 -7.32 8.68 6.99
C LYS A 15 -7.05 7.26 7.49
N ASN A 16 -7.48 6.25 6.73
CA ASN A 16 -7.32 4.85 7.12
C ASN A 16 -5.84 4.47 7.32
N TYR A 17 -4.95 4.99 6.47
CA TYR A 17 -3.51 4.80 6.60
C TYR A 17 -2.96 5.44 7.87
N LEU A 18 -3.25 6.74 8.09
CA LEU A 18 -2.76 7.46 9.27
C LEU A 18 -3.29 6.88 10.59
N ASP A 19 -4.57 6.46 10.63
CA ASP A 19 -5.15 5.81 11.79
C ASP A 19 -4.49 4.44 12.06
N TRP A 20 -4.17 3.69 11.00
CA TRP A 20 -3.45 2.43 11.11
C TRP A 20 -2.03 2.66 11.65
N VAL A 21 -1.29 3.62 11.11
CA VAL A 21 0.06 3.98 11.57
C VAL A 21 0.04 4.36 13.06
N GLU A 22 -0.92 5.17 13.50
CA GLU A 22 -1.05 5.51 14.92
C GLU A 22 -1.33 4.27 15.78
N LYS A 23 -2.24 3.41 15.33
CA LYS A 23 -2.58 2.18 16.04
C LYS A 23 -1.39 1.23 16.18
N THR A 24 -0.52 1.13 15.18
CA THR A 24 0.60 0.18 15.18
C THR A 24 1.92 0.75 15.69
N SER A 25 2.11 2.07 15.56
CA SER A 25 3.42 2.72 15.73
C SER A 25 3.35 4.00 16.55
N GLY A 26 2.17 4.38 17.03
CA GLY A 26 1.96 5.51 17.92
C GLY A 26 1.81 6.85 17.21
N LYS A 27 1.43 7.87 17.99
CA LYS A 27 1.08 9.21 17.50
C LYS A 27 2.22 9.89 16.74
N SER A 28 3.46 9.78 17.21
CA SER A 28 4.63 10.39 16.54
C SER A 28 4.87 9.82 15.14
N ALA A 29 4.64 8.52 14.94
CA ALA A 29 4.76 7.89 13.62
C ALA A 29 3.67 8.40 12.66
N ARG A 30 2.45 8.58 13.17
CA ARG A 30 1.36 9.18 12.39
C ARG A 30 1.66 10.62 11.98
N GLU A 31 2.21 11.42 12.89
CA GLU A 31 2.60 12.81 12.58
C GLU A 31 3.69 12.86 11.51
N ALA A 32 4.71 12.01 11.61
CA ALA A 32 5.76 11.89 10.60
C ALA A 32 5.20 11.46 9.22
N ALA A 33 4.33 10.45 9.18
CA ALA A 33 3.66 10.03 7.94
C ALA A 33 2.78 11.14 7.36
N ALA A 34 2.03 11.86 8.20
CA ALA A 34 1.21 12.99 7.76
C ALA A 34 2.05 14.14 7.18
N ALA A 35 3.24 14.40 7.74
CA ALA A 35 4.20 15.38 7.24
C ALA A 35 4.76 14.97 5.87
N ARG A 36 5.18 13.71 5.69
CA ARG A 36 5.64 13.18 4.40
C ARG A 36 4.58 13.30 3.31
N ILE A 37 3.35 12.86 3.59
CA ILE A 37 2.21 12.99 2.67
C ILE A 37 1.93 14.47 2.37
N GLY A 38 2.04 15.36 3.37
CA GLY A 38 1.91 16.80 3.18
C GLY A 38 3.01 17.43 2.32
N ALA A 39 4.22 16.85 2.34
CA ALA A 39 5.37 17.24 1.54
C ALA A 39 5.35 16.69 0.10
N GLY A 40 4.38 15.81 -0.22
CA GLY A 40 4.15 15.31 -1.57
C GLY A 40 4.28 13.80 -1.74
N ASP A 41 4.56 13.03 -0.67
CA ASP A 41 4.54 11.57 -0.75
C ASP A 41 3.17 11.06 -1.21
N GLN A 42 3.19 10.09 -2.12
CA GLN A 42 2.00 9.47 -2.66
C GLN A 42 1.65 8.21 -1.87
N LEU A 43 0.35 7.95 -1.78
CA LEU A 43 -0.18 6.74 -1.16
C LEU A 43 -0.43 5.71 -2.25
N HIS A 44 0.16 4.53 -2.09
CA HIS A 44 0.07 3.42 -3.02
C HIS A 44 -0.66 2.25 -2.39
N HIS A 45 -1.58 1.62 -3.13
CA HIS A 45 -2.13 0.34 -2.72
C HIS A 45 -1.10 -0.78 -2.94
N LEU A 46 -0.91 -1.62 -1.92
CA LEU A 46 -0.09 -2.83 -2.03
C LEU A 46 -0.80 -3.89 -2.89
N ILE A 47 -2.11 -4.04 -2.73
CA ILE A 47 -2.98 -4.79 -3.63
C ILE A 47 -3.70 -3.77 -4.53
N PRO A 48 -3.31 -3.64 -5.81
CA PRO A 48 -3.88 -2.64 -6.70
C PRO A 48 -5.37 -2.85 -6.97
N ASP A 49 -6.11 -1.77 -7.21
CA ASP A 49 -7.55 -1.80 -7.50
C ASP A 49 -7.92 -2.82 -8.59
N VAL A 50 -7.15 -2.87 -9.68
CA VAL A 50 -7.40 -3.78 -10.80
C VAL A 50 -7.30 -5.26 -10.42
N VAL A 51 -6.45 -5.58 -9.44
CA VAL A 51 -6.34 -6.93 -8.87
C VAL A 51 -7.48 -7.16 -7.89
N ALA A 52 -7.72 -6.20 -6.99
CA ALA A 52 -8.73 -6.28 -5.96
C ALA A 52 -10.15 -6.49 -6.52
N GLN A 53 -10.49 -5.83 -7.63
CA GLN A 53 -11.78 -5.96 -8.31
C GLN A 53 -12.05 -7.37 -8.86
N ARG A 54 -11.00 -8.17 -9.10
CA ARG A 54 -11.11 -9.46 -9.81
C ARG A 54 -10.83 -10.66 -8.92
N HIS A 55 -9.95 -10.51 -7.93
CA HIS A 55 -9.45 -11.66 -7.18
C HIS A 55 -10.51 -12.26 -6.22
N PRO A 56 -10.79 -13.58 -6.28
CA PRO A 56 -11.86 -14.20 -5.47
C PRO A 56 -11.73 -13.99 -3.96
N LEU A 57 -10.52 -14.04 -3.41
CA LEU A 57 -10.29 -13.79 -1.98
C LEU A 57 -10.74 -12.37 -1.56
N ILE A 58 -10.47 -11.37 -2.40
CA ILE A 58 -10.82 -9.98 -2.10
C ILE A 58 -12.32 -9.78 -2.23
N ARG A 59 -12.96 -10.40 -3.24
CA ARG A 59 -14.43 -10.38 -3.36
C ARG A 59 -15.09 -11.00 -2.14
N GLN A 60 -14.59 -12.15 -1.67
CA GLN A 60 -15.09 -12.77 -0.45
C GLN A 60 -14.90 -11.88 0.79
N ALA A 61 -13.81 -11.13 0.88
CA ALA A 61 -13.61 -10.16 1.95
C ALA A 61 -14.61 -8.99 1.87
N LEU A 62 -14.79 -8.40 0.68
CA LEU A 62 -15.78 -7.33 0.45
C LEU A 62 -17.21 -7.78 0.79
N ASP A 63 -17.56 -9.02 0.51
CA ASP A 63 -18.91 -9.55 0.72
C ASP A 63 -19.18 -9.93 2.19
N ARG A 64 -18.14 -10.31 2.95
CA ARG A 64 -18.32 -11.05 4.23
C ARG A 64 -17.63 -10.44 5.43
N LEU A 65 -16.70 -9.52 5.25
CA LEU A 65 -16.03 -8.83 6.35
C LEU A 65 -16.67 -7.46 6.56
N GLU A 66 -17.28 -7.29 7.74
CA GLU A 66 -17.87 -6.02 8.13
C GLU A 66 -16.81 -4.91 8.12
N GLY A 67 -17.08 -3.83 7.38
CA GLY A 67 -16.18 -2.68 7.28
C GLY A 67 -14.92 -2.89 6.44
N TYR A 68 -14.76 -4.04 5.77
CA TYR A 68 -13.62 -4.25 4.87
C TYR A 68 -13.69 -3.32 3.65
N THR A 69 -12.55 -2.72 3.34
CA THR A 69 -12.32 -1.94 2.13
C THR A 69 -10.88 -2.14 1.68
N ILE A 70 -10.66 -2.07 0.37
CA ILE A 70 -9.32 -2.09 -0.24
C ILE A 70 -8.50 -0.86 0.16
N ASP A 71 -9.17 0.22 0.57
CA ASP A 71 -8.61 1.46 1.10
C ASP A 71 -8.15 1.38 2.56
N ARG A 72 -8.12 0.17 3.16
CA ARG A 72 -7.72 0.00 4.56
C ARG A 72 -6.23 0.28 4.74
N GLY A 73 -5.84 0.83 5.89
CA GLY A 73 -4.46 1.29 6.11
C GLY A 73 -3.38 0.22 5.92
N THR A 74 -3.69 -1.05 6.24
CA THR A 74 -2.75 -2.17 6.03
C THR A 74 -2.42 -2.41 4.57
N ASN A 75 -3.30 -2.02 3.63
CA ASN A 75 -3.10 -2.12 2.18
C ASN A 75 -2.47 -0.85 1.57
N ILE A 76 -2.08 0.14 2.38
CA ILE A 76 -1.55 1.42 1.90
C ILE A 76 -0.09 1.61 2.34
N LEU A 77 0.75 2.10 1.43
CA LEU A 77 2.11 2.53 1.71
C LEU A 77 2.29 3.98 1.24
N ASP A 78 2.80 4.85 2.11
CA ASP A 78 3.26 6.18 1.67
C ASP A 78 4.67 6.09 1.11
N MET A 79 4.88 6.72 -0.04
CA MET A 79 6.13 6.62 -0.79
C MET A 79 6.52 7.98 -1.37
N PRO A 80 7.82 8.30 -1.39
CA PRO A 80 8.31 9.52 -2.00
C PRO A 80 8.12 9.48 -3.50
N VAL A 81 7.79 10.64 -4.07
CA VAL A 81 7.66 10.79 -5.51
C VAL A 81 9.02 11.15 -6.11
N VAL A 82 9.46 10.36 -7.09
CA VAL A 82 10.65 10.66 -7.88
C VAL A 82 10.29 10.68 -9.36
N PRO A 83 10.97 11.51 -10.18
CA PRO A 83 10.75 11.47 -11.63
C PRO A 83 11.03 10.08 -12.20
N ASN A 84 10.17 9.66 -13.11
CA ASN A 84 10.34 8.44 -13.91
C ASN A 84 11.50 8.59 -14.92
N VAL A 85 11.79 7.55 -15.69
CA VAL A 85 12.87 7.59 -16.71
C VAL A 85 12.67 8.65 -17.80
N GLU A 86 11.44 9.13 -17.99
CA GLU A 86 11.09 10.22 -18.92
C GLU A 86 11.09 11.60 -18.24
N GLY A 87 11.47 11.69 -16.97
CA GLY A 87 11.48 12.93 -16.18
C GLY A 87 10.10 13.38 -15.69
N LYS A 88 9.06 12.54 -15.80
CA LYS A 88 7.70 12.85 -15.35
C LYS A 88 7.50 12.43 -13.90
N ILE A 89 6.82 13.29 -13.13
CA ILE A 89 6.47 13.08 -11.72
C ILE A 89 5.13 12.32 -11.57
N LEU A 90 4.30 12.34 -12.64
CA LEU A 90 2.96 11.76 -12.60
C LEU A 90 3.01 10.27 -12.93
N HIS A 91 2.87 9.45 -11.89
CA HIS A 91 2.57 8.02 -12.00
C HIS A 91 1.13 7.81 -12.48
N LEU A 92 0.98 7.52 -13.78
CA LEU A 92 -0.31 7.14 -14.37
C LEU A 92 -0.42 5.63 -14.59
N GLY A 93 0.66 4.90 -14.34
CA GLY A 93 0.90 3.56 -14.87
C GLY A 93 0.25 2.47 -14.05
N SER A 94 -0.69 1.75 -14.66
CA SER A 94 -0.90 0.34 -14.31
C SER A 94 0.46 -0.38 -14.34
N HIS A 95 0.76 -1.20 -13.34
CA HIS A 95 1.97 -2.03 -13.27
C HIS A 95 1.63 -3.51 -13.56
N PRO A 96 1.55 -3.96 -14.83
CA PRO A 96 1.21 -5.35 -15.17
C PRO A 96 2.06 -6.42 -14.50
N GLU A 97 3.38 -6.23 -14.39
CA GLU A 97 4.25 -7.22 -13.76
C GLU A 97 4.01 -7.25 -12.25
N TYR A 98 3.85 -6.09 -11.60
CA TYR A 98 3.43 -6.02 -10.20
C TYR A 98 2.06 -6.66 -9.98
N ASN A 99 1.08 -6.40 -10.85
CA ASN A 99 -0.26 -6.99 -10.78
C ASN A 99 -0.19 -8.53 -10.83
N LYS A 100 0.60 -9.10 -11.75
CA LYS A 100 0.81 -10.56 -11.83
C LYS A 100 1.46 -11.10 -10.56
N TYR A 101 2.44 -10.37 -10.02
CA TYR A 101 3.10 -10.74 -8.76
C TYR A 101 2.10 -10.76 -7.59
N VAL A 102 1.28 -9.72 -7.44
CA VAL A 102 0.25 -9.64 -6.39
C VAL A 102 -0.78 -10.76 -6.55
N ILE A 103 -1.25 -11.03 -7.78
CA ILE A 103 -2.16 -12.15 -8.07
C ILE A 103 -1.54 -13.47 -7.61
N SER A 104 -0.28 -13.75 -7.97
CA SER A 104 0.41 -14.98 -7.52
C SER A 104 0.50 -15.09 -6.00
N LYS A 105 0.72 -13.98 -5.27
CA LYS A 105 0.74 -14.00 -3.79
C LYS A 105 -0.62 -14.30 -3.19
N LEU A 106 -1.68 -13.76 -3.80
CA LEU A 106 -3.05 -14.05 -3.37
C LEU A 106 -3.44 -15.50 -3.70
N ASP A 107 -3.09 -15.99 -4.89
CA ASP A 107 -3.34 -17.37 -5.32
C ASP A 107 -2.59 -18.37 -4.42
N ASP A 108 -1.31 -18.13 -4.12
CA ASP A 108 -0.52 -18.97 -3.20
C ASP A 108 -1.13 -19.00 -1.79
N ALA A 109 -1.66 -17.87 -1.33
CA ALA A 109 -2.29 -17.75 -0.02
C ALA A 109 -3.62 -18.51 0.03
N VAL A 110 -4.36 -18.58 -1.08
CA VAL A 110 -5.63 -19.32 -1.19
C VAL A 110 -5.41 -20.80 -1.48
N GLY A 111 -4.42 -21.18 -2.26
CA GLY A 111 -4.18 -22.57 -2.68
C GLY A 111 -3.90 -23.52 -1.52
N ARG A 112 -3.56 -22.98 -0.35
CA ARG A 112 -3.38 -23.72 0.91
C ARG A 112 -4.63 -23.79 1.78
N LEU A 113 -5.75 -23.22 1.32
CA LEU A 113 -7.01 -23.14 2.03
C LEU A 113 -8.07 -23.99 1.34
N GLY A 114 -9.06 -24.42 2.11
CA GLY A 114 -10.28 -25.02 1.54
C GLY A 114 -11.10 -24.00 0.74
N PRO A 115 -12.27 -24.40 0.21
CA PRO A 115 -13.14 -23.51 -0.56
C PRO A 115 -13.42 -22.20 0.19
N LEU A 116 -13.15 -21.05 -0.44
CA LEU A 116 -13.24 -19.73 0.22
C LEU A 116 -14.62 -19.47 0.86
N SER A 117 -15.69 -19.94 0.22
CA SER A 117 -17.07 -19.83 0.73
C SER A 117 -17.29 -20.54 2.07
N LYS A 118 -16.46 -21.53 2.40
CA LYS A 118 -16.53 -22.30 3.66
C LYS A 118 -15.58 -21.77 4.74
N LEU A 119 -14.69 -20.84 4.41
CA LEU A 119 -13.75 -20.27 5.40
C LEU A 119 -14.48 -19.35 6.36
N ALA A 120 -14.05 -19.31 7.62
CA ALA A 120 -14.52 -18.30 8.55
C ALA A 120 -14.07 -16.89 8.10
N PRO A 121 -14.87 -15.83 8.32
CA PRO A 121 -14.47 -14.47 7.96
C PRO A 121 -13.10 -14.08 8.57
N SER A 122 -12.85 -14.41 9.84
CA SER A 122 -11.55 -14.15 10.49
C SER A 122 -10.36 -14.84 9.79
N THR A 123 -10.58 -15.99 9.14
CA THR A 123 -9.54 -16.65 8.33
C THR A 123 -9.24 -15.84 7.07
N ILE A 124 -10.27 -15.33 6.40
CA ILE A 124 -10.11 -14.46 5.20
C ILE A 124 -9.31 -13.21 5.59
N GLU A 125 -9.70 -12.54 6.68
CA GLU A 125 -9.01 -11.35 7.17
C GLU A 125 -7.54 -11.64 7.51
N GLY A 126 -7.27 -12.72 8.26
CA GLY A 126 -5.92 -13.11 8.65
C GLY A 126 -5.03 -13.46 7.46
N VAL A 127 -5.59 -14.05 6.40
CA VAL A 127 -4.86 -14.36 5.16
C VAL A 127 -4.51 -13.08 4.42
N LEU A 128 -5.47 -12.15 4.29
CA LEU A 128 -5.22 -10.86 3.63
C LEU A 128 -4.17 -10.03 4.35
N LEU A 129 -4.21 -9.97 5.70
CA LEU A 129 -3.19 -9.28 6.48
C LEU A 129 -1.79 -9.85 6.23
N LYS A 130 -1.66 -11.18 6.11
CA LYS A 130 -0.38 -11.82 5.79
C LYS A 130 0.11 -11.48 4.39
N VAL A 131 -0.77 -11.42 3.40
CA VAL A 131 -0.42 -11.03 2.04
C VAL A 131 0.04 -9.57 2.00
N GLU A 132 -0.73 -8.65 2.60
CA GLU A 132 -0.38 -7.23 2.66
C GLU A 132 0.96 -6.99 3.37
N ASP A 133 1.20 -7.64 4.51
CA ASP A 133 2.49 -7.58 5.22
C ASP A 133 3.65 -8.12 4.36
N ALA A 134 3.45 -9.24 3.66
CA ALA A 134 4.47 -9.81 2.78
C ALA A 134 4.78 -8.88 1.58
N LEU A 135 3.76 -8.26 0.99
CA LEU A 135 3.94 -7.29 -0.10
C LEU A 135 4.70 -6.05 0.37
N ARG A 136 4.31 -5.50 1.53
CA ARG A 136 4.99 -4.36 2.16
C ARG A 136 6.47 -4.66 2.37
N LYS A 137 6.78 -5.78 3.02
CA LYS A 137 8.17 -6.22 3.27
C LYS A 137 8.96 -6.41 1.97
N ALA A 138 8.34 -6.96 0.92
CA ALA A 138 9.01 -7.14 -0.37
C ALA A 138 9.38 -5.80 -1.01
N ILE A 139 8.49 -4.81 -0.95
CA ILE A 139 8.75 -3.44 -1.44
C ILE A 139 9.84 -2.76 -0.60
N GLU A 140 9.68 -2.74 0.72
CA GLU A 140 10.60 -2.04 1.64
C GLU A 140 12.01 -2.64 1.66
N SER A 141 12.13 -3.96 1.44
CA SER A 141 13.43 -4.62 1.33
C SER A 141 14.00 -4.63 -0.09
N GLY A 142 13.18 -4.34 -1.10
CA GLY A 142 13.56 -4.45 -2.52
C GLY A 142 13.64 -5.90 -3.01
N ASN A 143 13.17 -6.86 -2.22
CA ASN A 143 13.14 -8.29 -2.58
C ASN A 143 11.93 -8.61 -3.48
N LEU A 144 11.88 -7.96 -4.64
CA LEU A 144 10.89 -8.18 -5.68
C LEU A 144 11.49 -8.95 -6.86
N PRO A 145 10.68 -9.69 -7.64
CA PRO A 145 11.17 -10.30 -8.87
C PRO A 145 11.81 -9.25 -9.81
N PRO A 146 12.89 -9.57 -10.54
CA PRO A 146 13.63 -8.57 -11.33
C PRO A 146 12.78 -7.77 -12.31
N LYS A 147 11.77 -8.40 -12.94
CA LYS A 147 10.85 -7.73 -13.87
C LYS A 147 9.95 -6.71 -13.18
N VAL A 148 9.46 -7.04 -11.99
CA VAL A 148 8.64 -6.16 -11.16
C VAL A 148 9.51 -5.00 -10.68
N LEU A 149 10.70 -5.30 -10.18
CA LEU A 149 11.65 -4.28 -9.73
C LEU A 149 11.97 -3.27 -10.82
N LYS A 150 12.23 -3.76 -12.04
CA LYS A 150 12.47 -2.93 -13.22
C LYS A 150 11.27 -2.03 -13.54
N GLU A 151 10.08 -2.61 -13.67
CA GLU A 151 8.83 -1.87 -13.97
C GLU A 151 8.58 -0.74 -12.98
N LEU A 152 8.69 -1.04 -11.68
CA LEU A 152 8.49 -0.06 -10.61
C LEU A 152 9.55 1.06 -10.66
N ILE A 153 10.83 0.73 -10.81
CA ILE A 153 11.91 1.74 -10.84
C ILE A 153 11.80 2.63 -12.08
N GLU A 154 11.48 2.06 -13.25
CA GLU A 154 11.38 2.81 -14.50
C GLU A 154 10.23 3.83 -14.46
N ASP A 155 9.14 3.47 -13.80
CA ASP A 155 8.03 4.40 -13.57
C ASP A 155 8.38 5.41 -12.46
N GLY A 156 9.38 5.16 -11.62
CA GLY A 156 9.76 6.06 -10.53
C GLY A 156 9.13 5.71 -9.18
N ILE A 157 8.75 4.45 -8.96
CA ILE A 157 8.41 3.92 -7.64
C ILE A 157 9.69 3.53 -6.92
N VAL A 158 9.85 4.03 -5.70
CA VAL A 158 11.05 3.81 -4.89
C VAL A 158 10.91 2.52 -4.07
N VAL A 159 11.90 1.64 -4.12
CA VAL A 159 11.87 0.36 -3.38
C VAL A 159 13.18 0.11 -2.63
N GLY A 160 13.14 -0.73 -1.61
CA GLY A 160 14.33 -1.21 -0.93
C GLY A 160 15.12 -0.12 -0.21
N LYS A 161 16.45 -0.25 -0.26
CA LYS A 161 17.40 0.72 0.30
C LYS A 161 17.18 2.15 -0.22
N LYS A 162 16.68 2.32 -1.44
CA LYS A 162 16.38 3.66 -1.99
C LYS A 162 15.24 4.32 -1.23
N LEU A 163 14.26 3.56 -0.72
CA LEU A 163 13.17 4.06 0.12
C LEU A 163 13.75 4.53 1.47
N ALA A 164 14.50 3.65 2.14
CA ALA A 164 15.13 3.96 3.42
C ALA A 164 16.10 5.16 3.36
N MET A 165 16.85 5.34 2.26
CA MET A 165 17.76 6.47 2.08
C MET A 165 17.04 7.81 1.89
N LEU A 166 15.80 7.81 1.39
CA LEU A 166 14.98 9.02 1.26
C LEU A 166 14.28 9.39 2.58
N GLU A 167 14.09 8.42 3.48
CA GLU A 167 13.53 8.62 4.82
C GLU A 167 14.57 9.14 5.84
N VAL A 168 15.88 9.05 5.53
CA VAL A 168 16.91 9.69 6.36
C VAL A 168 16.78 11.21 6.22
N PRO A 169 16.68 11.98 7.32
CA PRO A 169 16.62 13.42 7.25
C PRO A 169 17.78 13.95 6.40
N ARG A 170 17.47 14.77 5.40
CA ARG A 170 18.52 15.60 4.77
C ARG A 170 19.17 16.39 5.89
N ARG A 171 20.48 16.23 6.04
CA ARG A 171 21.33 16.75 7.14
C ARG A 171 21.36 18.29 7.25
N GLU A 172 20.45 18.98 6.58
CA GLU A 172 20.32 20.44 6.53
C GLU A 172 19.27 20.99 7.50
N GLU A 173 18.54 20.16 8.24
CA GLU A 173 17.75 20.60 9.41
C GLU A 173 18.54 20.53 10.73
N ILE A 174 19.87 20.68 10.68
CA ILE A 174 20.63 21.14 11.85
C ILE A 174 20.65 22.67 11.76
N PHE A 175 19.54 23.30 12.14
CA PHE A 175 19.63 24.69 12.58
C PHE A 175 20.43 24.68 13.88
N THR A 176 21.69 25.08 13.79
CA THR A 176 22.40 25.68 14.90
C THR A 176 21.60 26.87 15.40
N ALA A 177 21.12 26.80 16.63
CA ALA A 177 20.91 27.94 17.50
C ALA A 177 21.58 27.64 18.83
#